data_AF-Q4FPL2-F1
#
_entry.id   AF-Q4FPL2-F1
#
_cell.length_a   1.000
_cell.length_b   1.000
_cell.length_c   1.000
_cell.angle_alpha   90.00
_cell.angle_beta   90.00
_cell.angle_gamma   90.00
#
_symmetry.space_group_name_H-M   'P 1'
#
loop_
_entity.id
_entity.type
_entity.pdbx_description
1 polymer ?
#
loop_
_entity_poly.entity_id
_entity_poly.type
_entity_poly.pdbx_seq_one_letter_code
_entity_poly.pdbx_strand_id
1 'polypeptide(L)'
;MLSKLKIILLLITFTFIWSCGDKTKKISEIVEVDMEMQMSDAYKEGYFELQRGDVLLAAKKFNEAELLFPQSPWAAKSAIMAAYAYYTQYYYSDAIFELERYLVTYPNHKDKVYAHFLLGMSFYEQIVDEKKDLKSILDSKEQFETIIRDYPSTEFAMDAKFKIDLINEILAAKEMYIARYYLKKTKWIPALNRFKTVVKDYNTTIYTEEALHRLVEINYRLGLINESKKYASTLGYNYQSSDWYKNSYKVFNKDYRDGVKELQKDKKKKIGLIKRFKGLFE
;
A
#
# COMPACT_ATOMS: atom_id res chain seq x y z
N MET A 1 80.91 10.05 -53.67
CA MET A 1 79.95 9.95 -52.53
C MET A 1 78.82 10.98 -52.60
N LEU A 2 79.01 12.20 -53.13
CA LEU A 2 77.96 13.22 -53.16
C LEU A 2 76.76 12.95 -54.10
N SER A 3 76.92 12.21 -55.22
CA SER A 3 75.77 11.97 -56.14
C SER A 3 74.79 10.93 -55.61
N LYS A 4 75.28 9.89 -54.91
CA LYS A 4 74.42 8.87 -54.25
C LYS A 4 73.62 9.48 -53.10
N LEU A 5 74.19 10.45 -52.38
CA LEU A 5 73.50 11.18 -51.31
C LEU A 5 72.37 12.07 -51.85
N LYS A 6 72.57 12.72 -53.01
CA LYS A 6 71.52 13.51 -53.68
C LYS A 6 70.36 12.65 -54.18
N ILE A 7 70.64 11.45 -54.69
CA ILE A 7 69.59 10.51 -55.15
C ILE A 7 68.78 9.98 -53.96
N ILE A 8 69.42 9.70 -52.83
CA ILE A 8 68.75 9.29 -51.59
C ILE A 8 67.90 10.43 -51.02
N LEU A 9 68.41 11.67 -51.03
CA LEU A 9 67.64 12.84 -50.58
C LEU A 9 66.40 13.09 -51.46
N LEU A 10 66.51 12.86 -52.78
CA LEU A 10 65.44 13.07 -53.76
C LEU A 10 64.37 11.95 -53.72
N LEU A 11 64.74 10.75 -53.27
CA LEU A 11 63.81 9.65 -52.99
C LEU A 11 63.05 9.85 -51.67
N ILE A 12 63.70 10.41 -50.65
CA ILE A 12 63.07 10.71 -49.35
C ILE A 12 62.08 11.89 -49.47
N THR A 13 62.38 12.89 -50.30
CA THR A 13 61.41 13.98 -50.56
C THR A 13 60.20 13.53 -51.37
N PHE A 14 60.32 12.50 -52.21
CA PHE A 14 59.18 11.95 -52.96
C PHE A 14 58.18 11.19 -52.06
N THR A 15 58.67 10.57 -50.97
CA THR A 15 57.79 9.86 -50.00
C THR A 15 56.93 10.78 -49.14
N PHE A 16 57.22 12.09 -49.08
CA PHE A 16 56.42 13.05 -48.31
C PHE A 16 55.24 13.67 -49.08
N ILE A 17 55.09 13.40 -50.39
CA ILE A 17 54.04 14.02 -51.23
C ILE A 17 52.82 13.10 -51.40
N TRP A 18 52.90 11.84 -50.94
CA TRP A 18 51.77 10.88 -50.96
C TRP A 18 51.00 10.78 -49.64
N SER A 19 51.10 11.79 -48.78
CA SER A 19 50.24 11.93 -47.60
C SER A 19 49.17 13.01 -47.80
N CYS A 20 48.54 13.01 -48.98
CA CYS A 20 47.22 13.64 -49.14
C CYS A 20 46.19 12.52 -49.07
N GLY A 21 45.93 12.05 -47.85
CA GLY A 21 44.76 11.24 -47.57
C GLY A 21 43.55 12.11 -47.85
N ASP A 22 42.76 11.71 -48.85
CA ASP A 22 41.48 12.32 -49.18
C ASP A 22 40.57 12.15 -47.96
N LYS A 23 40.62 13.13 -47.06
CA LYS A 23 39.60 13.32 -46.03
C LYS A 23 38.39 13.87 -46.77
N THR A 24 37.73 13.00 -47.53
CA THR A 24 36.28 13.08 -47.60
C THR A 24 35.84 13.02 -46.14
N LYS A 25 35.58 14.18 -45.54
CA LYS A 25 34.64 14.25 -44.44
C LYS A 25 33.41 13.56 -45.01
N LYS A 26 33.22 12.28 -44.67
CA LYS A 26 31.87 11.79 -44.46
C LYS A 26 31.33 12.77 -43.45
N ILE A 27 30.68 13.81 -43.95
CA ILE A 27 29.65 14.48 -43.21
C ILE A 27 28.73 13.31 -42.92
N SER A 28 28.87 12.70 -41.74
CA SER A 28 27.76 11.98 -41.16
C SER A 28 26.66 13.02 -41.22
N GLU A 29 25.73 12.87 -42.17
CA GLU A 29 24.43 13.48 -42.01
C GLU A 29 24.06 13.12 -40.58
N ILE A 30 24.08 14.13 -39.71
CA ILE A 30 23.41 14.02 -38.43
C ILE A 30 21.98 13.87 -38.92
N VAL A 31 21.53 12.63 -39.10
CA VAL A 31 20.11 12.35 -39.23
C VAL A 31 19.59 12.95 -37.94
N GLU A 32 19.01 14.13 -38.05
CA GLU A 32 18.31 14.79 -36.98
C GLU A 32 17.12 13.86 -36.73
N VAL A 33 17.37 12.79 -35.97
CA VAL A 33 16.35 11.82 -35.66
C VAL A 33 15.37 12.61 -34.84
N ASP A 34 14.19 12.79 -35.41
CA ASP A 34 13.10 13.51 -34.80
C ASP A 34 12.95 13.02 -33.35
N MET A 35 13.12 13.93 -32.39
CA MET A 35 13.08 13.61 -30.96
C MET A 35 11.75 12.93 -30.60
N GLU A 36 10.68 13.27 -31.32
CA GLU A 36 9.38 12.61 -31.18
C GLU A 36 9.44 11.13 -31.60
N MET A 37 10.13 10.80 -32.71
CA MET A 37 10.35 9.41 -33.13
C MET A 37 11.17 8.64 -32.10
N GLN A 38 12.26 9.22 -31.60
CA GLN A 38 13.09 8.57 -30.57
C GLN A 38 12.30 8.30 -29.28
N MET A 39 11.52 9.27 -28.82
CA MET A 39 10.63 9.11 -27.67
C MET A 39 9.59 8.02 -27.92
N SER A 40 8.97 8.01 -29.11
CA SER A 40 7.98 6.99 -29.49
C SER A 40 8.57 5.59 -29.44
N ASP A 41 9.78 5.42 -29.96
CA ASP A 41 10.44 4.12 -30.01
C ASP A 41 10.89 3.67 -28.62
N ALA A 42 11.45 4.56 -27.80
CA ALA A 42 11.75 4.27 -26.38
C ALA A 42 10.49 3.87 -25.60
N TYR A 43 9.35 4.54 -25.84
CA TYR A 43 8.08 4.18 -25.20
C TYR A 43 7.59 2.78 -25.63
N LYS A 44 7.66 2.47 -26.94
CA LYS A 44 7.27 1.14 -27.47
C LYS A 44 8.16 0.04 -26.92
N GLU A 45 9.46 0.27 -26.85
CA GLU A 45 10.42 -0.65 -26.23
C GLU A 45 10.09 -0.88 -24.76
N GLY A 46 9.82 0.19 -24.00
CA GLY A 46 9.41 0.07 -22.60
C GLY A 46 8.14 -0.74 -22.42
N TYR A 47 7.15 -0.53 -23.28
CA TYR A 47 5.91 -1.32 -23.27
C TYR A 47 6.16 -2.79 -23.62
N PHE A 48 7.00 -3.07 -24.62
CA PHE A 48 7.36 -4.44 -25.00
C PHE A 48 8.08 -5.18 -23.85
N GLU A 49 9.02 -4.53 -23.18
CA GLU A 49 9.74 -5.13 -22.04
C GLU A 49 8.81 -5.33 -20.83
N LEU A 50 7.87 -4.42 -20.60
CA LEU A 50 6.84 -4.60 -19.57
C LEU A 50 6.00 -5.86 -19.85
N GLN A 51 5.59 -6.09 -21.10
CA GLN A 51 4.84 -7.28 -21.49
C GLN A 51 5.63 -8.58 -21.32
N ARG A 52 6.96 -8.51 -21.46
CA ARG A 52 7.87 -9.65 -21.25
C ARG A 52 8.23 -9.88 -19.78
N GLY A 53 7.88 -8.93 -18.91
CA GLY A 53 8.19 -8.96 -17.49
C GLY A 53 9.59 -8.46 -17.13
N ASP A 54 10.32 -7.78 -18.02
CA ASP A 54 11.53 -7.06 -17.62
C ASP A 54 11.16 -5.65 -17.18
N VAL A 55 10.69 -5.52 -15.93
CA VAL A 55 10.19 -4.25 -15.39
C VAL A 55 11.29 -3.21 -15.21
N LEU A 56 12.52 -3.63 -14.95
CA LEU A 56 13.65 -2.71 -14.75
C LEU A 56 14.03 -2.07 -16.07
N LEU A 57 14.12 -2.87 -17.14
CA LEU A 57 14.36 -2.35 -18.47
C LEU A 57 13.17 -1.53 -18.97
N ALA A 58 11.94 -1.98 -18.71
CA ALA A 58 10.73 -1.24 -19.05
C ALA A 58 10.71 0.16 -18.42
N ALA A 59 10.92 0.25 -17.10
CA ALA A 59 10.95 1.51 -16.39
C ALA A 59 12.07 2.43 -16.90
N LYS A 60 13.26 1.87 -17.16
CA LYS A 60 14.37 2.62 -17.78
C LYS A 60 13.98 3.20 -19.14
N LYS A 61 13.30 2.42 -19.98
CA LYS A 61 12.88 2.84 -21.32
C LYS A 61 11.76 3.88 -21.29
N PHE A 62 10.83 3.77 -20.35
CA PHE A 62 9.85 4.82 -20.11
C PHE A 62 10.51 6.12 -19.60
N ASN A 63 11.46 6.04 -18.67
CA ASN A 63 12.21 7.21 -18.23
C ASN A 63 13.05 7.82 -19.37
N GLU A 64 13.63 7.00 -20.25
CA GLU A 64 14.32 7.45 -21.48
C GLU A 64 13.34 8.22 -22.38
N ALA A 65 12.14 7.70 -22.61
CA ALA A 65 11.10 8.37 -23.40
C ALA A 65 10.67 9.73 -22.79
N GLU A 66 10.56 9.82 -21.46
CA GLU A 66 10.30 11.08 -20.76
C GLU A 66 11.41 12.11 -21.02
N LEU A 67 12.68 11.70 -20.91
CA LEU A 67 13.84 12.57 -21.05
C LEU A 67 14.08 13.06 -22.48
N LEU A 68 13.79 12.22 -23.48
CA LEU A 68 13.99 12.55 -24.90
C LEU A 68 13.09 13.68 -25.38
N PHE A 69 11.84 13.74 -24.92
CA PHE A 69 10.91 14.78 -25.34
C PHE A 69 9.97 15.27 -24.22
N PRO A 70 10.48 16.01 -23.21
CA PRO A 70 9.75 16.36 -21.99
C PRO A 70 8.49 17.23 -22.19
N GLN A 71 8.44 18.02 -23.26
CA GLN A 71 7.27 18.84 -23.62
C GLN A 71 6.15 18.02 -24.25
N SER A 72 6.40 16.75 -24.58
CA SER A 72 5.40 15.87 -25.19
C SER A 72 4.27 15.56 -24.21
N PRO A 73 3.02 15.45 -24.69
CA PRO A 73 1.95 14.82 -23.92
C PRO A 73 2.29 13.39 -23.44
N TRP A 74 3.23 12.72 -24.10
CA TRP A 74 3.70 11.40 -23.73
C TRP A 74 4.68 11.39 -22.55
N ALA A 75 5.36 12.49 -22.24
CA ALA A 75 6.37 12.52 -21.17
C ALA A 75 5.78 12.13 -19.81
N ALA A 76 4.67 12.78 -19.43
CA ALA A 76 3.91 12.44 -18.22
C ALA A 76 3.41 10.98 -18.25
N LYS A 77 2.94 10.50 -19.41
CA LYS A 77 2.48 9.13 -19.56
C LYS A 77 3.63 8.12 -19.42
N SER A 78 4.83 8.44 -19.89
CA SER A 78 6.00 7.61 -19.72
C SER A 78 6.42 7.53 -18.26
N ALA A 79 6.50 8.68 -17.56
CA ALA A 79 6.85 8.73 -16.14
C ALA A 79 5.93 7.84 -15.27
N ILE A 80 4.62 7.93 -15.45
CA ILE A 80 3.68 7.10 -14.69
C ILE A 80 3.73 5.61 -15.08
N MET A 81 4.07 5.30 -16.34
CA MET A 81 4.30 3.93 -16.80
C MET A 81 5.58 3.32 -16.22
N ALA A 82 6.62 4.14 -15.98
CA ALA A 82 7.82 3.69 -15.28
C ALA A 82 7.49 3.27 -13.84
N ALA A 83 6.73 4.09 -13.11
CA ALA A 83 6.22 3.73 -11.78
C ALA A 83 5.36 2.46 -11.80
N TYR A 84 4.45 2.36 -12.78
CA TYR A 84 3.59 1.19 -12.93
C TYR A 84 4.39 -0.09 -13.18
N ALA A 85 5.42 -0.03 -14.03
CA ALA A 85 6.30 -1.17 -14.27
C ALA A 85 6.91 -1.68 -12.96
N TYR A 86 7.49 -0.79 -12.14
CA TYR A 86 8.02 -1.17 -10.82
C TYR A 86 6.95 -1.78 -9.91
N TYR A 87 5.77 -1.16 -9.84
CA TYR A 87 4.66 -1.66 -9.03
C TYR A 87 4.27 -3.10 -9.40
N THR A 88 4.23 -3.43 -10.70
CA THR A 88 3.78 -4.77 -11.16
C THR A 88 4.64 -5.94 -10.66
N GLN A 89 5.87 -5.69 -10.22
CA GLN A 89 6.76 -6.71 -9.66
C GLN A 89 7.31 -6.34 -8.29
N TYR A 90 6.49 -5.67 -7.46
CA TYR A 90 6.78 -5.46 -6.05
C TYR A 90 7.99 -4.55 -5.77
N TYR A 91 8.50 -3.82 -6.76
CA TYR A 91 9.53 -2.78 -6.59
C TYR A 91 8.90 -1.50 -6.04
N TYR A 92 8.23 -1.63 -4.88
CA TYR A 92 7.39 -0.55 -4.34
C TYR A 92 8.19 0.70 -3.99
N SER A 93 9.43 0.56 -3.53
CA SER A 93 10.29 1.72 -3.22
C SER A 93 10.59 2.54 -4.48
N ASP A 94 10.91 1.88 -5.60
CA ASP A 94 11.15 2.54 -6.89
C ASP A 94 9.85 3.14 -7.45
N ALA A 95 8.73 2.42 -7.34
CA ALA A 95 7.42 2.93 -7.73
C ALA A 95 7.04 4.21 -6.93
N ILE A 96 7.23 4.20 -5.60
CA ILE A 96 6.98 5.35 -4.72
C ILE A 96 7.83 6.54 -5.18
N PHE A 97 9.13 6.34 -5.40
CA PHE A 97 10.03 7.39 -5.85
C PHE A 97 9.59 8.02 -7.19
N GLU A 98 9.26 7.18 -8.17
CA GLU A 98 8.78 7.64 -9.48
C GLU A 98 7.44 8.39 -9.37
N LEU A 99 6.53 7.96 -8.49
CA LEU A 99 5.22 8.57 -8.29
C LEU A 99 5.30 9.92 -7.56
N GLU A 100 6.12 10.00 -6.51
CA GLU A 100 6.38 11.27 -5.83
C GLU A 100 7.00 12.29 -6.79
N ARG A 101 7.97 11.87 -7.63
CA ARG A 101 8.51 12.70 -8.70
C ARG A 101 7.43 13.12 -9.68
N TYR A 102 6.60 12.20 -10.15
CA TYR A 102 5.52 12.47 -11.08
C TYR A 102 4.54 13.54 -10.56
N LEU A 103 4.11 13.42 -9.30
CA LEU A 103 3.17 14.35 -8.68
C LEU A 103 3.74 15.77 -8.55
N VAL A 104 5.05 15.90 -8.38
CA VAL A 104 5.77 17.18 -8.34
C VAL A 104 6.00 17.75 -9.75
N THR A 105 6.43 16.92 -10.69
CA THR A 105 6.78 17.35 -12.07
C THR A 105 5.54 17.65 -12.91
N TYR A 106 4.45 16.89 -12.74
CA TYR A 106 3.23 16.99 -13.54
C TYR A 106 1.97 17.28 -12.69
N PRO A 107 1.94 18.36 -11.89
CA PRO A 107 0.92 18.58 -10.85
C PRO A 107 -0.50 18.84 -11.39
N ASN A 108 -0.64 19.14 -12.69
CA ASN A 108 -1.90 19.44 -13.37
C ASN A 108 -2.28 18.39 -14.42
N HIS A 109 -1.55 17.27 -14.51
CA HIS A 109 -1.84 16.24 -15.50
C HIS A 109 -3.12 15.47 -15.15
N LYS A 110 -3.88 15.06 -16.18
CA LYS A 110 -5.16 14.34 -16.03
C LYS A 110 -5.06 13.04 -15.22
N ASP A 111 -3.92 12.36 -15.32
CA ASP A 111 -3.67 11.06 -14.66
C ASP A 111 -3.14 11.21 -13.23
N LYS A 112 -3.13 12.42 -12.66
CA LYS A 112 -2.69 12.68 -11.28
C LYS A 112 -3.47 11.88 -10.25
N VAL A 113 -4.77 11.67 -10.45
CA VAL A 113 -5.59 10.86 -9.52
C VAL A 113 -5.13 9.41 -9.53
N TYR A 114 -4.81 8.88 -10.71
CA TYR A 114 -4.25 7.53 -10.85
C TYR A 114 -2.86 7.44 -10.18
N ALA A 115 -2.02 8.47 -10.29
CA ALA A 115 -0.73 8.51 -9.60
C ALA A 115 -0.87 8.49 -8.07
N HIS A 116 -1.77 9.31 -7.49
CA HIS A 116 -2.07 9.24 -6.06
C HIS A 116 -2.58 7.86 -5.65
N PHE A 117 -3.44 7.25 -6.47
CA PHE A 117 -3.98 5.93 -6.18
C PHE A 117 -2.89 4.86 -6.18
N LEU A 118 -2.04 4.83 -7.21
CA LEU A 118 -0.93 3.89 -7.31
C LEU A 118 0.12 4.11 -6.21
N LEU A 119 0.31 5.35 -5.76
CA LEU A 119 1.20 5.68 -4.64
C LEU A 119 0.63 5.15 -3.33
N GLY A 120 -0.67 5.39 -3.07
CA GLY A 120 -1.38 4.85 -1.92
C GLY A 120 -1.36 3.32 -1.90
N MET A 121 -1.54 2.69 -3.06
CA MET A 121 -1.40 1.25 -3.24
C MET A 121 0.02 0.75 -3.00
N SER A 122 1.06 1.45 -3.48
CA SER A 122 2.45 1.04 -3.27
C SER A 122 2.81 1.03 -1.78
N PHE A 123 2.31 2.00 -0.99
CA PHE A 123 2.41 1.95 0.47
C PHE A 123 1.55 0.86 1.09
N TYR A 124 0.33 0.65 0.57
CA TYR A 124 -0.61 -0.37 1.06
C TYR A 124 -0.02 -1.78 0.98
N GLU A 125 0.63 -2.11 -0.13
CA GLU A 125 1.23 -3.43 -0.35
C GLU A 125 2.46 -3.70 0.54
N GLN A 126 3.02 -2.66 1.17
CA GLN A 126 4.09 -2.79 2.17
C GLN A 126 3.55 -3.03 3.60
N ILE A 127 2.24 -3.06 3.79
CA ILE A 127 1.63 -3.32 5.09
C ILE A 127 1.80 -4.81 5.44
N VAL A 128 2.53 -5.09 6.53
CA VAL A 128 2.85 -6.47 6.95
C VAL A 128 1.83 -7.02 7.95
N ASP A 129 1.84 -6.49 9.19
CA ASP A 129 0.94 -6.92 10.26
C ASP A 129 0.71 -5.77 11.26
N GLU A 130 -0.25 -5.96 12.18
CA GLU A 130 -0.61 -4.96 13.18
C GLU A 130 0.53 -4.67 14.19
N LYS A 131 1.55 -5.52 14.26
CA LYS A 131 2.66 -5.43 15.22
C LYS A 131 3.85 -4.64 14.68
N LYS A 132 3.97 -4.51 13.35
CA LYS A 132 5.06 -3.80 12.65
C LYS A 132 4.86 -2.28 12.65
N ASP A 133 5.77 -1.56 12.00
CA ASP A 133 5.76 -0.11 11.94
C ASP A 133 4.50 0.44 11.25
N LEU A 134 4.10 1.67 11.61
CA LEU A 134 2.88 2.31 11.12
C LEU A 134 3.06 3.16 9.86
N LYS A 135 4.30 3.46 9.46
CA LYS A 135 4.59 4.48 8.44
C LYS A 135 3.85 4.20 7.13
N SER A 136 4.03 3.01 6.54
CA SER A 136 3.35 2.63 5.29
C SER A 136 1.82 2.63 5.41
N ILE A 137 1.28 2.29 6.58
CA ILE A 137 -0.18 2.30 6.83
C ILE A 137 -0.71 3.75 6.79
N LEU A 138 -0.03 4.66 7.48
CA LEU A 138 -0.42 6.06 7.55
C LEU A 138 -0.22 6.78 6.22
N ASP A 139 0.91 6.53 5.54
CA ASP A 139 1.21 7.13 4.24
C ASP A 139 0.20 6.65 3.18
N SER A 140 -0.15 5.36 3.19
CA SER A 140 -1.21 4.81 2.34
C SER A 140 -2.56 5.50 2.59
N LYS A 141 -2.94 5.63 3.88
CA LYS A 141 -4.19 6.29 4.29
C LYS A 141 -4.24 7.74 3.80
N GLU A 142 -3.16 8.49 3.97
CA GLU A 142 -3.06 9.89 3.56
C GLU A 142 -3.30 10.07 2.05
N GLN A 143 -2.74 9.18 1.22
CA GLN A 143 -2.97 9.23 -0.23
C GLN A 143 -4.43 8.94 -0.57
N PHE A 144 -5.05 7.93 0.03
CA PHE A 144 -6.46 7.63 -0.21
C PHE A 144 -7.40 8.73 0.31
N GLU A 145 -7.10 9.35 1.46
CA GLU A 145 -7.84 10.50 1.97
C GLU A 145 -7.73 11.71 1.04
N THR A 146 -6.54 11.94 0.48
CA THR A 146 -6.32 12.96 -0.56
C THR A 146 -7.21 12.73 -1.77
N ILE A 147 -7.34 11.48 -2.23
CA ILE A 147 -8.23 11.14 -3.36
C ILE A 147 -9.70 11.45 -3.04
N ILE A 148 -10.18 11.05 -1.86
CA ILE A 148 -11.58 11.28 -1.47
C ILE A 148 -11.88 12.75 -1.30
N ARG A 149 -10.95 13.52 -0.70
CA ARG A 149 -11.12 14.94 -0.43
C ARG A 149 -11.08 15.76 -1.72
N ASP A 150 -10.09 15.49 -2.58
CA ASP A 150 -9.77 16.37 -3.70
C ASP A 150 -10.41 15.87 -5.02
N TYR A 151 -10.72 14.57 -5.14
CA TYR A 151 -11.28 13.95 -6.35
C TYR A 151 -12.49 13.03 -6.10
N PRO A 152 -13.53 13.49 -5.36
CA PRO A 152 -14.62 12.63 -4.85
C PRO A 152 -15.50 11.97 -5.92
N SER A 153 -15.52 12.49 -7.15
CA SER A 153 -16.36 11.99 -8.25
C SER A 153 -15.69 10.92 -9.12
N THR A 154 -14.42 10.60 -8.86
CA THR A 154 -13.66 9.61 -9.63
C THR A 154 -13.94 8.19 -9.15
N GLU A 155 -13.72 7.19 -10.02
CA GLU A 155 -13.80 5.77 -9.64
C GLU A 155 -12.81 5.43 -8.51
N PHE A 156 -11.62 6.04 -8.53
CA PHE A 156 -10.59 5.89 -7.50
C PHE A 156 -11.06 6.32 -6.11
N ALA A 157 -11.99 7.29 -6.01
CA ALA A 157 -12.51 7.72 -4.72
C ALA A 157 -13.40 6.65 -4.05
N MET A 158 -14.08 5.81 -4.83
CA MET A 158 -14.84 4.68 -4.28
C MET A 158 -13.88 3.62 -3.74
N ASP A 159 -12.89 3.23 -4.53
CA ASP A 159 -11.89 2.23 -4.13
C ASP A 159 -11.06 2.72 -2.93
N ALA A 160 -10.68 3.99 -2.90
CA ALA A 160 -9.99 4.62 -1.79
C ALA A 160 -10.79 4.52 -0.47
N LYS A 161 -12.12 4.64 -0.50
CA LYS A 161 -12.96 4.49 0.71
C LYS A 161 -12.85 3.07 1.27
N PHE A 162 -13.00 2.06 0.41
CA PHE A 162 -12.85 0.66 0.84
C PHE A 162 -11.44 0.35 1.36
N LYS A 163 -10.41 0.93 0.75
CA LYS A 163 -9.03 0.80 1.24
C LYS A 163 -8.83 1.45 2.61
N ILE A 164 -9.39 2.64 2.83
CA ILE A 164 -9.36 3.30 4.15
C ILE A 164 -10.08 2.48 5.21
N ASP A 165 -11.22 1.86 4.88
CA ASP A 165 -11.93 0.99 5.83
C ASP A 165 -11.05 -0.19 6.26
N LEU A 166 -10.38 -0.86 5.32
CA LEU A 166 -9.40 -1.91 5.63
C LEU A 166 -8.20 -1.39 6.44
N ILE A 167 -7.69 -0.20 6.12
CA ILE A 167 -6.61 0.42 6.89
C ILE A 167 -7.06 0.71 8.32
N ASN A 168 -8.27 1.22 8.52
CA ASN A 168 -8.84 1.48 9.84
C ASN A 168 -8.99 0.19 10.64
N GLU A 169 -9.37 -0.92 10.00
CA GLU A 169 -9.39 -2.25 10.62
C GLU A 169 -7.99 -2.67 11.11
N ILE A 170 -6.95 -2.47 10.31
CA ILE A 170 -5.56 -2.80 10.69
C ILE A 170 -5.07 -1.92 11.85
N LEU A 171 -5.37 -0.62 11.81
CA LEU A 171 -5.02 0.32 12.87
C LEU A 171 -5.75 -0.02 14.18
N ALA A 172 -7.04 -0.36 14.10
CA ALA A 172 -7.81 -0.84 15.24
C ALA A 172 -7.24 -2.16 15.80
N ALA A 173 -6.88 -3.10 14.93
CA ALA A 173 -6.25 -4.36 15.31
C ALA A 173 -4.96 -4.14 16.12
N LYS A 174 -4.14 -3.16 15.73
CA LYS A 174 -2.93 -2.78 16.46
C LYS A 174 -3.24 -2.24 17.85
N GLU A 175 -4.19 -1.30 17.95
CA GLU A 175 -4.61 -0.76 19.24
C GLU A 175 -5.14 -1.87 20.15
N MET A 176 -5.93 -2.80 19.60
CA MET A 176 -6.43 -3.98 20.31
C MET A 176 -5.31 -4.92 20.76
N TYR A 177 -4.31 -5.17 19.91
CA TYR A 177 -3.15 -6.01 20.25
C TYR A 177 -2.42 -5.46 21.48
N ILE A 178 -2.12 -4.15 21.48
CA ILE A 178 -1.45 -3.47 22.59
C ILE A 178 -2.36 -3.42 23.82
N ALA A 179 -3.66 -3.14 23.64
CA ALA A 179 -4.64 -3.09 24.73
C ALA A 179 -4.77 -4.44 25.44
N ARG A 180 -4.91 -5.53 24.70
CA ARG A 180 -4.96 -6.91 25.22
C ARG A 180 -3.67 -7.28 25.95
N TYR A 181 -2.51 -6.85 25.44
CA TYR A 181 -1.22 -7.05 26.12
C TYR A 181 -1.19 -6.35 27.49
N TYR A 182 -1.58 -5.08 27.55
CA TYR A 182 -1.66 -4.35 28.82
C TYR A 182 -2.69 -4.94 29.78
N LEU A 183 -3.85 -5.36 29.27
CA LEU A 183 -4.89 -6.02 30.05
C LEU A 183 -4.36 -7.31 30.70
N LYS A 184 -3.65 -8.15 29.94
CA LYS A 184 -3.02 -9.39 30.43
C LYS A 184 -1.99 -9.12 31.54
N LYS A 185 -1.31 -7.98 31.47
CA LYS A 185 -0.33 -7.52 32.48
C LYS A 185 -0.98 -6.70 33.60
N THR A 186 -2.30 -6.69 33.70
CA THR A 186 -3.07 -5.93 34.69
C THR A 186 -2.74 -4.43 34.72
N LYS A 187 -2.27 -3.88 33.59
CA LYS A 187 -2.03 -2.44 33.40
C LYS A 187 -3.33 -1.79 32.91
N TRP A 188 -4.24 -1.56 33.84
CA TRP A 188 -5.62 -1.14 33.55
C TRP A 188 -5.71 0.20 32.81
N ILE A 189 -5.02 1.23 33.29
CA ILE A 189 -5.10 2.58 32.69
C ILE A 189 -4.52 2.61 31.27
N PRO A 190 -3.33 2.06 30.98
CA PRO A 190 -2.85 1.93 29.61
C PRO A 190 -3.79 1.13 28.70
N ALA A 191 -4.32 0.00 29.16
CA ALA A 191 -5.28 -0.79 28.38
C ALA A 191 -6.55 0.01 28.07
N LEU A 192 -7.11 0.68 29.08
CA LEU A 192 -8.31 1.52 28.97
C LEU A 192 -8.12 2.64 27.94
N ASN A 193 -6.97 3.33 27.95
CA ASN A 193 -6.72 4.39 26.96
C ASN A 193 -6.68 3.85 25.53
N ARG A 194 -6.09 2.66 25.33
CA ARG A 194 -6.03 2.01 24.01
C ARG A 194 -7.42 1.56 23.53
N PHE A 195 -8.23 0.95 24.40
CA PHE A 195 -9.62 0.63 24.04
C PHE A 195 -10.47 1.87 23.76
N LYS A 196 -10.24 2.99 24.46
CA LYS A 196 -10.88 4.27 24.15
C LYS A 196 -10.52 4.77 22.76
N THR A 197 -9.26 4.66 22.34
CA THR A 197 -8.83 5.00 20.98
C THR A 197 -9.61 4.20 19.94
N VAL A 198 -9.77 2.88 20.12
CA VAL A 198 -10.59 2.06 19.21
C VAL A 198 -12.03 2.56 19.12
N VAL A 199 -12.68 2.82 20.26
CA VAL A 199 -14.08 3.29 20.27
C VAL A 199 -14.25 4.71 19.74
N LYS A 200 -13.22 5.55 19.85
CA LYS A 200 -13.28 6.96 19.43
C LYS A 200 -12.93 7.12 17.96
N ASP A 201 -11.82 6.53 17.53
CA ASP A 201 -11.19 6.80 16.23
C ASP A 201 -11.46 5.69 15.20
N TYR A 202 -11.88 4.50 15.65
CA TYR A 202 -12.11 3.31 14.80
C TYR A 202 -13.47 2.63 15.09
N ASN A 203 -14.49 3.43 15.38
CA ASN A 203 -15.81 2.98 15.86
C ASN A 203 -16.66 2.17 14.85
N THR A 204 -16.27 2.16 13.58
CA THR A 204 -16.90 1.34 12.53
C THR A 204 -16.28 -0.04 12.38
N THR A 205 -15.17 -0.30 13.09
CA THR A 205 -14.43 -1.56 12.95
C THR A 205 -15.04 -2.70 13.75
N ILE A 206 -14.72 -3.94 13.35
CA ILE A 206 -15.16 -5.16 14.06
C ILE A 206 -14.68 -5.21 15.52
N TYR A 207 -13.65 -4.44 15.86
CA TYR A 207 -13.05 -4.41 17.19
C TYR A 207 -13.81 -3.54 18.20
N THR A 208 -14.73 -2.69 17.72
CA THR A 208 -15.46 -1.74 18.56
C THR A 208 -16.25 -2.41 19.68
N GLU A 209 -16.92 -3.53 19.37
CA GLU A 209 -17.72 -4.27 20.35
C GLU A 209 -16.87 -4.83 21.50
N GLU A 210 -15.73 -5.44 21.17
CA GLU A 210 -14.80 -5.94 22.18
C GLU A 210 -14.23 -4.79 22.99
N ALA A 211 -13.79 -3.71 22.34
CA ALA A 211 -13.22 -2.55 23.02
C ALA A 211 -14.21 -1.96 24.04
N LEU A 212 -15.47 -1.78 23.65
CA LEU A 212 -16.54 -1.35 24.55
C LEU A 212 -16.70 -2.32 25.74
N HIS A 213 -16.77 -3.62 25.50
CA HIS A 213 -16.86 -4.61 26.57
C HIS A 213 -15.65 -4.54 27.53
N ARG A 214 -14.44 -4.42 27.01
CA ARG A 214 -13.23 -4.30 27.85
C ARG A 214 -13.24 -3.01 28.66
N LEU A 215 -13.77 -1.91 28.11
CA LEU A 215 -13.99 -0.68 28.87
C LEU A 215 -15.00 -0.88 30.01
N VAL A 216 -16.08 -1.64 29.80
CA VAL A 216 -17.01 -2.02 30.86
C VAL A 216 -16.27 -2.77 31.97
N GLU A 217 -15.53 -3.82 31.63
CA GLU A 217 -14.78 -4.65 32.58
C GLU A 217 -13.77 -3.84 33.40
N ILE A 218 -12.96 -3.01 32.74
CA ILE A 218 -11.91 -2.25 33.41
C ILE A 218 -12.52 -1.20 34.35
N ASN A 219 -13.49 -0.40 33.87
CA ASN A 219 -14.12 0.62 34.71
C ASN A 219 -14.83 0.00 35.92
N TYR A 220 -15.46 -1.15 35.74
CA TYR A 220 -16.09 -1.88 36.85
C TYR A 220 -15.05 -2.30 37.90
N ARG A 221 -13.92 -2.90 37.47
CA ARG A 221 -12.83 -3.31 38.37
C ARG A 221 -12.19 -2.14 39.11
N LEU A 222 -12.15 -0.96 38.50
CA LEU A 222 -11.65 0.27 39.12
C LEU A 222 -12.67 0.94 40.06
N GLY A 223 -13.88 0.40 40.20
CA GLY A 223 -14.95 1.00 41.01
C GLY A 223 -15.68 2.16 40.33
N LEU A 224 -15.38 2.44 39.06
CA LEU A 224 -16.04 3.48 38.26
C LEU A 224 -17.35 2.96 37.65
N ILE A 225 -18.30 2.60 38.52
CA ILE A 225 -19.52 1.89 38.14
C ILE A 225 -20.38 2.69 37.16
N ASN A 226 -20.51 4.01 37.36
CA ASN A 226 -21.30 4.87 36.48
C ASN A 226 -20.71 4.91 35.06
N GLU A 227 -19.40 5.00 34.95
CA GLU A 227 -18.70 5.02 33.66
C GLU A 227 -18.79 3.66 32.96
N SER A 228 -18.62 2.57 33.72
CA SER A 228 -18.84 1.21 33.23
C SER A 228 -20.24 1.02 32.64
N LYS A 229 -21.28 1.53 33.33
CA LYS A 229 -22.66 1.47 32.84
C LYS A 229 -22.87 2.25 31.53
N LYS A 230 -22.23 3.42 31.35
CA LYS A 230 -22.32 4.18 30.09
C LYS A 230 -21.78 3.39 28.89
N TYR A 231 -20.63 2.76 29.04
CA TYR A 231 -20.07 1.91 27.98
C TYR A 231 -20.96 0.70 27.70
N ALA A 232 -21.52 0.08 28.74
CA ALA A 232 -22.45 -1.03 28.59
C ALA A 232 -23.74 -0.62 27.87
N SER A 233 -24.29 0.56 28.19
CA SER A 233 -25.44 1.13 27.49
C SER A 233 -25.13 1.43 26.02
N THR A 234 -23.93 1.94 25.72
CA THR A 234 -23.49 2.21 24.34
C THR A 234 -23.39 0.91 23.54
N LEU A 235 -22.77 -0.12 24.12
CA LEU A 235 -22.69 -1.45 23.51
C LEU A 235 -24.08 -2.06 23.31
N GLY A 236 -24.95 -1.95 24.31
CA GLY A 236 -26.32 -2.45 24.22
C GLY A 236 -27.23 -1.65 23.30
N TYR A 237 -26.96 -0.38 23.04
CA TYR A 237 -27.75 0.40 22.08
C TYR A 237 -27.37 0.02 20.64
N ASN A 238 -26.08 -0.10 20.35
CA ASN A 238 -25.57 -0.32 18.99
C ASN A 238 -25.43 -1.80 18.59
N TYR A 239 -25.22 -2.71 19.54
CA TYR A 239 -24.75 -4.09 19.28
C TYR A 239 -25.48 -5.16 20.13
N GLN A 240 -26.82 -5.10 20.20
CA GLN A 240 -27.67 -5.93 21.07
C GLN A 240 -27.51 -7.45 20.93
N SER A 241 -27.18 -7.93 19.73
CA SER A 241 -27.04 -9.36 19.43
C SER A 241 -25.63 -9.88 19.66
N SER A 242 -24.65 -9.01 19.96
CA SER A 242 -23.25 -9.39 20.11
C SER A 242 -23.01 -10.30 21.33
N ASP A 243 -22.08 -11.23 21.20
CA ASP A 243 -21.59 -12.00 22.35
C ASP A 243 -20.96 -11.06 23.40
N TRP A 244 -20.37 -9.94 22.97
CA TRP A 244 -19.79 -8.91 23.82
C TRP A 244 -20.84 -8.20 24.68
N TYR A 245 -22.01 -7.91 24.14
CA TYR A 245 -23.13 -7.36 24.91
C TYR A 245 -23.55 -8.30 26.03
N LYS A 246 -23.75 -9.59 25.71
CA LYS A 246 -24.10 -10.62 26.71
C LYS A 246 -23.04 -10.73 27.80
N ASN A 247 -21.77 -10.66 27.43
CA ASN A 247 -20.66 -10.70 28.39
C ASN A 247 -20.62 -9.44 29.26
N SER A 248 -20.92 -8.26 28.72
CA SER A 248 -21.02 -7.02 29.49
C SER A 248 -22.18 -7.05 30.50
N TYR A 249 -23.32 -7.66 30.14
CA TYR A 249 -24.44 -7.81 31.06
C TYR A 249 -24.07 -8.64 32.30
N LYS A 250 -23.27 -9.71 32.11
CA LYS A 250 -22.77 -10.56 33.21
C LYS A 250 -21.86 -9.83 34.19
N VAL A 251 -21.22 -8.73 33.77
CA VAL A 251 -20.35 -7.92 34.66
C VAL A 251 -21.18 -7.34 35.81
N PHE A 252 -22.40 -6.89 35.52
CA PHE A 252 -23.30 -6.31 36.53
C PHE A 252 -24.26 -7.34 37.15
N ASN A 253 -24.62 -8.39 36.41
CA ASN A 253 -25.55 -9.42 36.84
C ASN A 253 -24.88 -10.80 36.80
N LYS A 254 -24.21 -11.17 37.90
CA LYS A 254 -23.47 -12.44 38.00
C LYS A 254 -24.35 -13.69 37.84
N ASP A 255 -25.64 -13.57 38.12
CA ASP A 255 -26.61 -14.67 38.02
C ASP A 255 -27.24 -14.79 36.62
N TYR A 256 -26.86 -13.95 35.66
CA TYR A 256 -27.38 -14.02 34.30
C TYR A 256 -27.01 -15.32 33.59
N ARG A 257 -28.03 -16.05 33.15
CA ARG A 257 -27.92 -17.28 32.35
C ARG A 257 -28.43 -17.01 30.93
N ASP A 258 -27.62 -17.35 29.92
CA ASP A 258 -28.02 -17.25 28.52
C ASP A 258 -28.92 -18.45 28.18
N GLY A 259 -30.24 -18.22 28.22
CA GLY A 259 -31.25 -19.27 27.99
C GLY A 259 -31.08 -20.01 26.65
N VAL A 260 -30.55 -19.36 25.61
CA VAL A 260 -30.28 -20.00 24.32
C VAL A 260 -29.12 -21.00 24.43
N LYS A 261 -28.03 -20.61 25.12
CA LYS A 261 -26.89 -21.52 25.37
C LYS A 261 -27.28 -22.67 26.29
N GLU A 262 -28.15 -22.44 27.29
CA GLU A 262 -28.67 -23.51 28.14
C GLU A 262 -29.53 -24.50 27.34
N LEU A 263 -30.46 -24.02 26.50
CA LEU A 263 -31.26 -24.88 25.63
C LEU A 263 -30.40 -25.73 24.68
N GLN A 264 -29.34 -25.14 24.09
CA GLN A 264 -28.40 -25.88 23.24
C GLN A 264 -27.62 -26.93 24.03
N LYS A 265 -27.17 -26.61 25.24
CA LYS A 265 -26.44 -27.54 26.13
C LYS A 265 -27.34 -28.70 26.54
N ASP A 266 -28.59 -28.43 26.88
CA ASP A 266 -29.59 -29.43 27.23
C ASP A 266 -29.94 -30.32 26.04
N LYS A 267 -30.07 -29.75 24.84
CA LYS A 267 -30.27 -30.51 23.60
C LYS A 267 -29.08 -31.45 23.32
N LYS A 268 -27.84 -30.95 23.45
CA LYS A 268 -26.62 -31.79 23.33
C LYS A 268 -26.57 -32.91 24.36
N LYS A 269 -26.94 -32.61 25.61
CA LYS A 269 -26.96 -33.59 26.71
C LYS A 269 -28.02 -34.68 26.47
N LYS A 270 -29.23 -34.30 26.01
CA LYS A 270 -30.27 -35.25 25.58
C LYS A 270 -29.82 -36.13 24.41
N ILE A 271 -29.19 -35.55 23.38
CA ILE A 271 -28.66 -36.32 22.25
C ILE A 271 -27.57 -37.31 22.72
N GLY A 272 -26.66 -36.88 23.59
CA GLY A 272 -25.64 -37.76 24.18
C GLY A 272 -26.24 -38.90 25.00
N LEU A 273 -27.30 -38.64 25.77
CA LEU A 273 -28.05 -39.66 26.50
C LEU A 273 -28.73 -40.66 25.54
N ILE A 274 -29.41 -40.17 24.50
CA ILE A 274 -30.05 -41.03 23.49
C ILE A 274 -29.02 -41.94 22.79
N LYS A 275 -27.84 -41.39 22.46
CA LYS A 275 -26.75 -42.17 21.83
C LYS A 275 -26.22 -43.27 22.76
N ARG A 276 -26.08 -42.99 24.05
CA ARG A 276 -25.71 -43.98 25.07
C ARG A 276 -26.79 -45.05 25.26
N PHE A 277 -28.06 -44.67 25.22
CA PHE A 277 -29.18 -45.61 25.29
C PHE A 277 -29.24 -46.54 24.08
N LYS A 278 -29.02 -46.02 22.86
CA LYS A 278 -28.98 -46.87 21.65
C LYS A 278 -27.85 -47.90 21.67
N GLY A 279 -26.65 -47.51 22.12
CA GLY A 279 -25.52 -48.43 22.23
C GLY A 279 -25.61 -49.50 23.32
N LEU A 280 -26.72 -49.56 24.08
CA LEU A 280 -27.01 -50.68 25.00
C LEU A 280 -27.80 -51.82 24.32
N PHE A 281 -28.32 -51.59 23.12
CA PHE A 281 -29.12 -52.55 22.34
C PHE A 281 -28.42 -53.03 21.06
N GLU A 282 -27.19 -52.57 20.81
CA GLU A 282 -26.24 -53.08 19.81
C GLU A 282 -25.17 -53.90 20.53
#